data_AF-A0A6A6R4W7-F1
#
_entry.id   AF-A0A6A6R4W7-F1
#
_cell.length_a   1.000
_cell.length_b   1.000
_cell.length_c   1.000
_cell.angle_alpha   90.00
_cell.angle_beta   90.00
_cell.angle_gamma   90.00
#
_symmetry.space_group_name_H-M   'P 1'
#
loop_
_entity.id
_entity.type
_entity.pdbx_description
1 polymer ?
#
loop_
_entity_poly.entity_id
_entity_poly.type
_entity_poly.pdbx_seq_one_letter_code
_entity_poly.pdbx_strand_id
1 'polypeptide(L)'
;VYNATPKPIYLWSVSSVAGPMQTIYPYTLWSESQHYDPKTGIALKITKAPDALYNGAGTFIFGYTLNAAEGNIYYSFGKVNQEPF
;
A
#
# COMPACT_ATOMS: atom_id res chain seq x y z
N VAL A 1 0.70 -3.75 8.03
CA VAL A 1 1.77 -4.36 7.19
C VAL A 1 2.96 -4.69 8.07
N TYR A 2 3.25 -5.97 8.26
CA TYR A 2 4.41 -6.43 9.02
C TYR A 2 5.58 -6.72 8.07
N ASN A 3 6.75 -6.12 8.31
CA ASN A 3 7.93 -6.40 7.52
C ASN A 3 8.67 -7.63 8.07
N ALA A 4 8.46 -8.79 7.47
CA ALA A 4 9.14 -10.03 7.86
C ALA A 4 10.53 -10.20 7.22
N THR A 5 11.08 -9.16 6.58
CA THR A 5 12.37 -9.22 5.86
C THR A 5 13.50 -8.57 6.67
N PRO A 6 14.78 -8.95 6.44
CA PRO A 6 15.93 -8.34 7.14
C PRO A 6 16.32 -6.95 6.60
N LYS A 7 15.57 -6.38 5.66
CA LYS A 7 15.83 -5.06 5.06
C LYS A 7 14.60 -4.15 5.20
N PRO A 8 14.77 -2.82 5.21
CA PRO A 8 13.63 -1.92 5.14
C PRO A 8 12.78 -2.14 3.88
N ILE A 9 11.47 -1.96 4.03
CA ILE A 9 10.53 -1.82 2.90
C ILE A 9 9.87 -0.45 2.98
N TYR A 10 9.35 0.03 1.86
CA TYR A 10 8.73 1.34 1.76
C TYR A 10 7.26 1.19 1.41
N LEU A 11 6.42 2.02 2.03
CA LEU A 11 4.97 1.97 1.90
C LEU A 11 4.40 3.37 1.65
N TRP A 12 3.37 3.44 0.81
CA TRP A 12 2.49 4.59 0.69
C TRP A 12 1.04 4.13 0.84
N SER A 13 0.26 4.83 1.67
CA SER A 13 -1.19 4.78 1.60
C SER A 13 -1.66 5.81 0.59
N VAL A 14 -2.35 5.36 -0.46
CA VAL A 14 -2.72 6.17 -1.62
C VAL A 14 -4.23 6.15 -1.81
N SER A 15 -4.87 7.30 -1.68
CA SER A 15 -6.26 7.55 -2.06
C SER A 15 -6.31 8.33 -3.38
N SER A 16 -7.24 9.28 -3.53
CA SER A 16 -7.15 10.32 -4.56
C SER A 16 -5.88 11.18 -4.43
N VAL A 17 -5.20 11.13 -3.28
CA VAL A 17 -3.91 11.79 -3.01
C VAL A 17 -2.92 10.75 -2.45
N ALA A 18 -1.66 10.83 -2.87
CA ALA A 18 -0.60 10.01 -2.30
C ALA A 18 -0.21 10.55 -0.91
N GLY A 19 -0.26 9.68 0.11
CA GLY A 19 0.26 9.99 1.44
C GLY A 19 1.80 10.08 1.48
N PRO A 20 2.39 10.43 2.63
CA PRO A 20 3.83 10.45 2.80
C PRO A 20 4.44 9.03 2.73
N MET A 21 5.67 8.91 2.23
CA MET A 21 6.42 7.66 2.26
C MET A 21 6.65 7.20 3.71
N GLN A 22 6.35 5.94 3.97
CA GLN A 22 6.60 5.28 5.24
C GLN A 22 7.75 4.29 5.06
N THR A 23 8.76 4.36 5.92
CA THR A 23 9.82 3.35 6.01
C THR A 23 9.44 2.34 7.08
N ILE A 24 9.28 1.07 6.70
CA ILE A 24 8.99 -0.02 7.63
C ILE A 24 10.29 -0.80 7.87
N TYR A 25 10.87 -0.63 9.05
CA TYR A 25 12.12 -1.29 9.43
C TYR A 25 11.95 -2.82 9.57
N PRO A 26 13.04 -3.60 9.50
CA PRO A 26 13.00 -5.05 9.67
C PRO A 26 12.24 -5.46 10.94
N TYR A 27 11.35 -6.45 10.80
CA TYR A 27 10.58 -7.05 11.89
C TYR A 27 9.71 -6.07 12.68
N THR A 28 9.29 -4.98 12.04
CA THR A 28 8.36 -4.00 12.62
C THR A 28 7.00 -4.02 11.91
N LEU A 29 5.99 -3.54 12.63
CA LEU A 29 4.64 -3.38 12.14
C LEU A 29 4.37 -1.91 11.83
N TRP A 30 3.84 -1.66 10.64
CA TRP A 30 3.15 -0.42 10.32
C TRP A 30 1.64 -0.67 10.25
N SER A 31 0.85 0.27 10.78
CA SER A 31 -0.60 0.26 10.68
C SER A 31 -1.14 1.67 10.50
N GLU A 32 -2.32 1.76 9.90
CA GLU A 32 -3.14 2.96 9.87
C GLU A 32 -4.58 2.57 10.25
N SER A 33 -5.35 3.54 10.79
CA SER A 33 -6.79 3.37 10.92
C SER A 33 -7.39 3.25 9.51
N GLN A 34 -8.32 2.32 9.33
CA GLN A 34 -9.01 2.19 8.04
C GLN A 34 -9.74 3.49 7.70
N HIS A 35 -9.56 3.98 6.48
CA HIS A 35 -10.24 5.17 5.96
C HIS A 35 -10.80 4.90 4.56
N TYR A 36 -11.65 5.78 4.06
CA TYR A 36 -12.37 5.57 2.81
C TYR A 36 -12.29 6.82 1.93
N ASP A 37 -11.93 6.59 0.67
CA ASP A 37 -12.02 7.58 -0.39
C ASP A 37 -13.12 7.13 -1.37
N PRO A 38 -14.21 7.90 -1.53
CA PRO A 38 -15.34 7.50 -2.37
C PRO A 38 -15.06 7.52 -3.87
N LYS A 39 -13.93 8.11 -4.30
CA LYS A 39 -13.57 8.23 -5.71
C LYS A 39 -12.65 7.11 -6.16
N THR A 40 -11.69 6.71 -5.32
CA THR A 40 -10.63 5.76 -5.71
C THR A 40 -10.55 4.51 -4.84
N GLY A 41 -11.19 4.51 -3.66
CA GLY A 41 -10.78 3.61 -2.58
C GLY A 41 -9.34 3.90 -2.14
N ILE A 42 -8.74 2.97 -1.41
CA ILE A 42 -7.40 3.09 -0.86
C ILE A 42 -6.50 1.98 -1.42
N ALA A 43 -5.26 2.33 -1.76
CA ALA A 43 -4.22 1.41 -2.17
C ALA A 43 -2.98 1.56 -1.29
N LEU A 44 -2.62 0.49 -0.59
CA LEU A 44 -1.31 0.36 0.05
C LEU A 44 -0.32 -0.13 -1.00
N LYS A 45 0.62 0.74 -1.38
CA LYS A 45 1.69 0.44 -2.33
C LYS A 45 2.96 0.12 -1.56
N ILE A 46 3.50 -1.09 -1.73
CA ILE A 46 4.59 -1.67 -0.93
C ILE A 46 5.72 -2.11 -1.85
N THR A 47 6.95 -1.77 -1.49
CA THR A 47 8.13 -2.00 -2.35
C THR A 47 9.43 -2.10 -1.55
N LYS A 48 10.50 -2.56 -2.21
CA LYS A 48 11.86 -2.65 -1.67
C LYS A 48 12.73 -1.42 -1.98
N ALA A 49 12.27 -0.50 -2.84
CA ALA A 49 13.03 0.68 -3.25
C ALA A 49 12.44 1.99 -2.69
N PRO A 50 13.26 2.94 -2.21
CA PRO A 50 12.76 4.27 -1.87
C PRO A 50 12.21 4.97 -3.13
N ASP A 51 11.26 5.88 -2.95
CA ASP A 51 10.67 6.69 -4.02
C ASP A 51 10.04 5.90 -5.19
N ALA A 52 9.64 4.64 -4.94
CA ALA A 52 9.11 3.71 -5.95
C ALA A 52 7.88 4.22 -6.71
N LEU A 53 7.11 5.15 -6.14
CA LEU A 53 5.99 5.78 -6.84
C LEU A 53 6.42 6.58 -8.07
N TYR A 54 7.68 7.01 -8.13
CA TYR A 54 8.16 7.97 -9.12
C TYR A 54 9.32 7.46 -9.98
N ASN A 55 9.87 6.27 -9.68
CA ASN A 55 11.07 5.76 -10.34
C ASN A 55 10.86 4.43 -11.09
N GLY A 56 9.62 3.92 -11.17
CA GLY A 56 9.31 2.70 -11.92
C GLY A 56 9.71 1.39 -11.22
N ALA A 57 10.06 1.43 -9.93
CA ALA A 57 10.35 0.20 -9.18
C ALA A 57 9.13 -0.74 -9.07
N GLY A 58 9.42 -2.03 -8.93
CA GLY A 58 8.40 -3.05 -8.67
C GLY A 58 7.62 -2.73 -7.40
N THR A 59 6.30 -2.79 -7.49
CA THR A 59 5.40 -2.39 -6.41
C THR A 59 4.26 -3.40 -6.27
N PHE A 60 4.13 -3.95 -5.06
CA PHE A 60 2.99 -4.75 -4.65
C PHE A 60 1.89 -3.81 -4.16
N ILE A 61 0.64 -4.15 -4.49
CA ILE A 61 -0.51 -3.30 -4.21
C ILE A 61 -1.53 -4.13 -3.44
N PHE A 62 -1.89 -3.65 -2.25
CA PHE A 62 -3.09 -4.08 -1.54
C PHE A 62 -4.12 -2.97 -1.63
N GLY A 63 -5.16 -3.19 -2.43
CA GLY A 63 -6.27 -2.24 -2.60
C GLY A 63 -7.46 -2.63 -1.77
N TYR A 64 -8.16 -1.65 -1.18
CA TYR A 64 -9.44 -1.86 -0.52
C TYR A 64 -10.42 -0.71 -0.77
N THR A 65 -11.71 -1.01 -0.79
CA THR A 65 -12.79 -0.04 -0.95
C THR A 65 -14.04 -0.47 -0.20
N LEU A 66 -14.90 0.48 0.14
CA LEU A 66 -16.19 0.25 0.78
C LEU A 66 -17.30 0.37 -0.28
N ASN A 67 -18.12 -0.67 -0.41
CA ASN A 67 -19.41 -0.54 -1.08
C ASN A 67 -20.43 -0.02 -0.07
N ALA A 68 -20.69 1.29 -0.10
CA ALA A 68 -21.60 1.94 0.85
C ALA A 68 -23.05 1.43 0.77
N ALA A 69 -23.48 0.94 -0.40
CA ALA A 69 -24.85 0.43 -0.58
C ALA A 69 -25.05 -0.93 0.11
N GLU A 70 -23.99 -1.74 0.21
CA GLU A 70 -24.05 -3.09 0.79
C GLU A 70 -23.43 -3.17 2.19
N GLY A 71 -22.65 -2.17 2.60
CA GLY A 71 -21.88 -2.20 3.84
C GLY A 71 -20.68 -3.16 3.81
N ASN A 72 -20.27 -3.61 2.61
CA ASN A 72 -19.19 -4.58 2.42
C ASN A 72 -17.86 -3.90 2.08
N ILE A 73 -16.76 -4.46 2.57
CA ILE A 73 -15.40 -4.09 2.17
C ILE A 73 -14.91 -5.08 1.11
N TYR A 74 -14.47 -4.55 -0.02
CA TYR A 74 -13.80 -5.32 -1.05
C TYR A 74 -12.31 -5.05 -1.00
N TYR A 75 -11.51 -6.09 -1.18
CA TYR A 75 -10.06 -5.98 -1.23
C TYR A 75 -9.49 -6.78 -2.40
N SER A 76 -8.33 -6.36 -2.87
CA SER A 76 -7.61 -6.99 -3.97
C SER A 76 -6.11 -6.92 -3.75
N PHE A 77 -5.41 -7.86 -4.39
CA PHE A 77 -3.95 -7.86 -4.46
C PHE A 77 -3.53 -7.70 -5.91
N GLY A 78 -2.48 -6.93 -6.14
CA GLY A 78 -1.95 -6.68 -7.48
C GLY A 78 -0.48 -6.28 -7.46
N LYS A 79 0.07 -6.08 -8.65
CA LYS A 79 1.44 -5.59 -8.83
C LYS A 79 1.54 -4.69 -10.05
N VAL A 80 2.54 -3.80 -10.04
CA VAL A 80 2.93 -2.98 -11.20
C VAL A 80 4.44 -3.07 -11.43
N ASN A 81 4.84 -2.96 -12.70
CA ASN A 81 6.20 -3.11 -13.20
C ASN A 81 6.78 -4.52 -13.02
N GLN A 82 7.26 -4.81 -11.81
CA GLN A 82 7.82 -6.10 -11.43
C GLN A 82 7.22 -6.51 -10.09
N GLU A 83 7.19 -7.81 -9.81
CA GLU A 83 6.85 -8.27 -8.48
C GLU A 83 8.02 -7.99 -7.52
N PRO A 84 7.80 -7.24 -6.42
CA PRO A 84 8.86 -6.95 -5.48
C PRO A 84 9.07 -8.03 -4.42
N PHE A 85 8.17 -8.99 -4.23
CA PHE A 85 8.21 -9.98 -3.14
C PHE A 85 7.95 -11.39 -3.64
#